data_AF-A0A0G1GKT0-F1
#
_entry.id   AF-A0A0G1GKT0-F1
#
_cell.length_a   1.000
_cell.length_b   1.000
_cell.length_c   1.000
_cell.angle_alpha   90.00
_cell.angle_beta   90.00
_cell.angle_gamma   90.00
#
_symmetry.space_group_name_H-M   'P 1'
#
loop_
_entity.id
_entity.type
_entity.pdbx_description
1 polymer ?
#
loop_
_entity_poly.entity_id
_entity_poly.type
_entity_poly.pdbx_seq_one_letter_code
_entity_poly.pdbx_strand_id
1 'polypeptide(L)' 'MTKSGFHSLRLDAEGFAVEFQMSIRALKRRFSIVEIPTREGDRIGGQSTSYAVPTALWFCYYFIRELFLG' A
#
# COMPACT_ATOMS: atom_id res chain seq x y z
N MET A 1 7.94 -1.41 12.45
CA MET A 1 7.45 -2.76 12.09
C MET A 1 8.62 -3.74 12.17
N THR A 2 8.41 -4.94 12.72
CA THR A 2 9.45 -5.99 12.77
C THR A 2 9.45 -6.83 11.48
N LYS A 3 10.55 -7.54 11.21
CA LYS A 3 10.67 -8.44 10.06
C LYS A 3 9.57 -9.52 10.06
N SER A 4 9.33 -10.16 11.19
CA SER A 4 8.27 -11.15 11.35
C SER A 4 6.88 -10.55 11.12
N GLY A 5 6.64 -9.34 11.63
CA GLY A 5 5.40 -8.61 11.40
C GLY A 5 5.14 -8.36 9.92
N PHE A 6 6.16 -7.92 9.19
CA PHE A 6 6.06 -7.71 7.75
C PHE A 6 5.74 -9.00 6.99
N HIS A 7 6.48 -10.10 7.25
CA HIS A 7 6.21 -11.38 6.59
C HIS A 7 4.80 -11.93 6.88
N SER A 8 4.24 -11.63 8.05
CA SER A 8 2.88 -12.05 8.40
C SER A 8 1.80 -11.42 7.50
N LEU A 9 2.08 -10.26 6.87
CA LEU A 9 1.14 -9.59 5.97
C LEU A 9 0.94 -10.34 4.64
N ARG A 10 1.90 -11.21 4.26
CA ARG A 10 1.88 -12.03 3.03
C ARG A 10 1.54 -11.23 1.76
N LEU A 11 2.14 -10.05 1.60
CA LEU A 11 1.85 -9.15 0.48
C LEU A 11 2.07 -9.86 -0.87
N ASP A 12 1.12 -9.66 -1.77
CA ASP A 12 1.08 -10.28 -3.11
C ASP A 12 0.62 -9.29 -4.18
N ALA A 13 0.29 -8.05 -3.80
CA ALA A 13 -0.02 -7.00 -4.76
C ALA A 13 1.25 -6.51 -5.47
N GLU A 14 1.11 -6.16 -6.74
CA GLU A 14 2.19 -5.67 -7.58
C GLU A 14 2.14 -4.14 -7.77
N GLY A 15 3.30 -3.56 -8.09
CA GLY A 15 3.44 -2.13 -8.35
C GLY A 15 3.00 -1.25 -7.19
N PHE A 16 2.37 -0.10 -7.49
CA PHE A 16 1.93 0.87 -6.49
C PHE A 16 0.89 0.31 -5.50
N ALA A 17 0.19 -0.76 -5.85
CA ALA A 17 -0.86 -1.30 -4.99
C ALA A 17 -0.32 -2.08 -3.78
N VAL A 18 0.98 -2.44 -3.77
CA VAL A 18 1.59 -3.19 -2.66
C VAL A 18 1.56 -2.41 -1.33
N GLU A 19 1.82 -1.10 -1.37
CA GLU A 19 1.79 -0.24 -0.19
C GLU A 19 0.35 -0.04 0.32
N PHE A 20 -0.61 0.04 -0.60
CA PHE A 20 -2.01 0.13 -0.28
C PHE A 20 -2.53 -1.17 0.37
N GLN A 21 -2.21 -2.33 -0.21
CA GLN A 21 -2.51 -3.63 0.38
C GLN A 21 -1.87 -3.80 1.77
N MET A 22 -0.61 -3.37 1.92
CA MET A 22 0.10 -3.42 3.19
C MET A 22 -0.69 -2.70 4.29
N SER A 23 -1.20 -1.51 3.99
CA SER A 23 -2.00 -0.70 4.93
C SER A 23 -3.30 -1.41 5.32
N ILE A 24 -4.04 -1.96 4.35
CA ILE A 24 -5.28 -2.71 4.61
C ILE A 24 -5.02 -3.93 5.51
N ARG A 25 -4.01 -4.72 5.18
CA ARG A 25 -3.69 -5.95 5.92
C ARG A 25 -3.09 -5.67 7.29
N ALA A 26 -2.32 -4.59 7.44
CA ALA A 26 -1.82 -4.14 8.72
C ALA A 26 -2.98 -3.73 9.63
N LEU A 27 -3.96 -3.00 9.09
CA LEU A 27 -5.18 -2.61 9.80
C LEU A 27 -6.00 -3.83 10.23
N LYS A 28 -6.27 -4.78 9.32
CA LYS A 28 -7.00 -6.03 9.62
C LYS A 28 -6.32 -6.87 10.71
N ARG A 29 -4.98 -6.90 10.72
CA ARG A 29 -4.19 -7.60 11.74
C ARG A 29 -3.95 -6.78 13.01
N ARG A 30 -4.59 -5.62 13.15
CA ARG A 30 -4.53 -4.75 14.34
C ARG A 30 -3.09 -4.32 14.69
N PHE A 31 -2.23 -4.15 13.69
CA PHE A 31 -0.95 -3.51 13.92
C PHE A 31 -1.17 -2.06 14.38
N SER A 32 -0.27 -1.55 15.22
CA SER A 32 -0.21 -0.11 15.50
C SER A 32 0.31 0.61 14.27
N ILE A 33 -0.54 1.45 13.68
CA ILE A 33 -0.21 2.30 12.53
C ILE A 33 -0.13 3.73 13.03
N VAL A 34 1.01 4.37 12.77
CA VAL A 34 1.27 5.77 13.10
C VAL A 34 1.82 6.46 11.87
N GLU A 35 1.41 7.70 11.65
CA GLU A 35 1.94 8.54 10.58
C GLU A 35 2.92 9.57 11.16
N ILE A 36 3.98 9.86 10.41
CA ILE A 36 4.93 10.91 10.73
C ILE A 36 4.67 12.04 9.73
N PRO A 37 4.26 13.24 10.18
CA PRO A 37 3.96 14.33 9.27
C PRO A 37 5.22 14.79 8.53
N THR A 38 5.16 14.81 7.20
CA THR A 38 6.25 15.24 6.33
C THR A 38 5.75 16.19 5.25
N ARG A 39 6.66 16.96 4.64
CA ARG A 39 6.39 17.73 3.42
C ARG A 39 7.00 16.99 2.25
N GLU A 40 6.18 16.57 1.29
CA GLU A 40 6.68 16.01 0.04
C GLU A 40 7.31 17.13 -0.79
N GLY A 41 8.57 16.96 -1.17
CA GLY A 41 9.31 17.91 -2.00
C GLY A 41 9.26 17.54 -3.47
N ASP A 42 9.83 18.41 -4.30
CA ASP A 42 9.94 18.13 -5.72
C ASP A 42 10.83 16.91 -5.98
N ARG A 43 10.42 16.10 -6.95
CA ARG A 43 11.20 14.95 -7.39
C ARG A 43 12.51 15.43 -8.03
N ILE A 44 13.64 14.94 -7.52
CA ILE A 44 14.98 15.32 -8.02
C ILE A 44 15.28 14.72 -9.41
N GLY A 45 14.67 13.59 -9.78
CA GLY A 45 14.87 12.97 -11.09
C GLY A 45 13.83 11.94 -11.50
N GLY A 46 13.67 11.75 -12.81
CA GLY A 46 12.71 10.83 -13.42
C GLY A 46 11.29 11.39 -13.53
N GLN A 47 10.47 10.75 -14.37
CA GLN A 47 9.04 11.05 -14.47
C GLN A 47 8.23 10.14 -13.54
N SER A 48 7.06 10.60 -13.12
CA SER A 48 6.12 9.71 -12.41
C SER A 48 5.64 8.62 -13.35
N THR A 49 5.73 7.38 -12.90
CA THR A 49 5.09 6.22 -13.57
C THR A 49 3.72 5.90 -12.96
N SER A 50 3.29 6.66 -11.94
CA SER A 50 1.98 6.52 -11.31
C SER A 50 0.95 7.33 -12.09
N TYR A 51 0.53 6.80 -13.23
CA TYR A 51 -0.54 7.40 -14.02
C TYR A 51 -1.88 7.23 -13.30
N ALA A 52 -2.63 8.32 -13.12
CA ALA A 52 -3.79 8.37 -12.25
C ALA A 52 -4.84 7.28 -12.55
N VAL A 53 -5.25 7.13 -13.82
CA VAL A 53 -6.33 6.20 -14.21
C VAL A 53 -5.94 4.73 -14.01
N PRO A 54 -4.85 4.20 -14.61
CA PRO A 54 -4.51 2.79 -14.43
C PRO A 54 -4.15 2.45 -12.98
N THR A 55 -3.48 3.36 -12.26
CA THR A 55 -3.18 3.14 -10.83
C THR A 55 -4.46 3.08 -10.00
N ALA A 56 -5.42 3.98 -10.23
CA ALA A 56 -6.68 3.98 -9.49
C ALA A 56 -7.50 2.70 -9.73
N LEU A 57 -7.57 2.21 -10.98
CA LEU A 57 -8.26 0.95 -11.29
C LEU A 57 -7.63 -0.24 -10.54
N TRP A 58 -6.30 -0.29 -10.49
CA TRP A 58 -5.59 -1.30 -9.69
C TRP A 58 -5.89 -1.19 -8.20
N PHE A 59 -5.94 0.03 -7.65
CA PHE A 59 -6.26 0.24 -6.24
C PHE A 59 -7.69 -0.22 -5.92
N CYS A 60 -8.66 0.09 -6.77
CA CYS A 60 -10.03 -0.41 -6.63
C CYS A 60 -10.11 -1.93 -6.68
N TYR A 61 -9.40 -2.57 -7.62
CA TYR A 61 -9.34 -4.03 -7.70
C TYR A 61 -8.82 -4.64 -6.40
N TYR A 62 -7.67 -4.19 -5.90
CA TYR A 62 -7.09 -4.71 -4.66
C TYR A 62 -7.94 -4.37 -3.44
N PHE A 63 -8.56 -3.19 -3.39
CA PHE A 63 -9.47 -2.82 -2.31
C PHE A 63 -10.61 -3.82 -2.20
N ILE A 64 -11.35 -4.05 -3.30
CA ILE A 64 -12.47 -4.99 -3.34
C ILE A 64 -12.00 -6.40 -2.99
N ARG A 65 -10.88 -6.84 -3.56
CA ARG A 65 -10.30 -8.17 -3.29
C ARG A 65 -9.97 -8.36 -1.80
N GLU A 66 -9.34 -7.36 -1.18
CA GLU A 66 -8.98 -7.41 0.23
C GLU A 66 -10.22 -7.37 1.15
N LEU A 67 -11.33 -6.73 0.77
CA LEU A 67 -12.57 -6.80 1.56
C LEU A 67 -13.07 -8.24 1.73
N PHE A 68 -12.94 -9.07 0.70
CA PHE A 68 -13.39 -10.48 0.73
C PHE A 68 -12.35 -11.45 1.30
N LEU A 69 -11.05 -11.14 1.21
CA LEU A 69 -9.97 -12.03 1.68
C LEU A 69 -9.73 -11.99 3.21
N GLY A 70 -10.69 -11.45 3.97
CA GLY A 70 -10.84 -11.57 5.44
C GLY A 70 -9.56 -11.78 6.22
#